data_AF-A0AAD9TPF6-F1
#
_entry.id   AF-A0AAD9TPF6-F1
#
_cell.length_a   1.000
_cell.length_b   1.000
_cell.length_c   1.000
_cell.angle_alpha   90.00
_cell.angle_beta   90.00
_cell.angle_gamma   90.00
#
_symmetry.space_group_name_H-M   'P 1'
#
loop_
_entity.id
_entity.type
_entity.pdbx_description
1 polymer ?
#
loop_
_entity_poly.entity_id
_entity_poly.type
_entity_poly.pdbx_seq_one_letter_code
_entity_poly.pdbx_strand_id
1 'polypeptide(L)'
;MVVSAGEVFEMGFFSRGKLRSRYLGVWYKKDIDRSVVWVANKDTPILDSSGVLSINTGGILVLLMNSSNDIVWSSSKGSRAPQNPVAVLLDSGNLVLKDDRNDNNNNNPDKFLW
;
A
#
# COMPACT_ATOMS: atom_id res chain seq x y z
N MET A 1 7.44 0.77 7.37
CA MET A 1 7.15 -0.63 7.00
C MET A 1 5.84 -1.02 7.68
N VAL A 2 4.99 -1.77 6.98
CA VAL A 2 3.69 -2.25 7.49
C VAL A 2 3.74 -3.77 7.46
N VAL A 3 3.27 -4.43 8.52
CA VAL A 3 3.32 -5.88 8.68
C VAL A 3 1.89 -6.41 8.77
N SER A 4 1.61 -7.52 8.10
CA SER A 4 0.32 -8.21 8.22
C SER A 4 0.15 -8.77 9.65
N ALA A 5 -1.10 -8.93 10.11
CA ALA A 5 -1.38 -9.29 11.50
C ALA A 5 -0.73 -10.61 11.94
N GLY A 6 -0.74 -11.63 11.08
CA GLY A 6 -0.11 -12.92 11.30
C GLY A 6 1.39 -12.96 10.96
N GLU A 7 2.00 -11.81 10.66
CA GLU A 7 3.42 -11.68 10.34
C GLU A 7 3.88 -12.51 9.14
N VAL A 8 2.98 -12.76 8.18
CA VAL A 8 3.26 -13.51 6.95
C VAL A 8 3.88 -12.60 5.90
N PHE A 9 3.30 -11.43 5.71
CA PHE A 9 3.72 -10.45 4.71
C PHE A 9 4.16 -9.13 5.34
N GLU A 10 5.09 -8.47 4.66
CA GLU A 10 5.55 -7.13 4.98
C GLU A 10 5.48 -6.28 3.71
N MET A 11 5.11 -5.01 3.89
CA MET A 11 5.10 -3.99 2.84
C MET A 11 6.00 -2.82 3.22
N GLY A 12 6.72 -2.31 2.22
CA GLY A 12 7.48 -1.08 2.39
C GLY A 12 8.23 -0.64 1.15
N PHE A 13 9.02 0.41 1.32
CA PHE A 13 9.88 0.94 0.29
C PHE A 13 11.18 0.16 0.19
N PHE A 14 11.61 -0.10 -1.03
CA PHE A 14 12.92 -0.69 -1.34
C PHE A 14 13.53 -0.02 -2.57
N SER A 15 14.84 -0.14 -2.74
CA SER A 15 15.57 0.37 -3.91
C SER A 15 16.04 -0.78 -4.79
N ARG A 16 15.98 -0.61 -6.11
CA ARG A 16 16.49 -1.59 -7.07
C ARG A 16 17.38 -0.93 -8.13
N GLY A 17 18.47 -1.61 -8.49
CA GLY A 17 19.38 -1.16 -9.55
C GLY A 17 20.35 -0.06 -9.15
N LYS A 18 21.20 0.35 -10.09
CA LYS A 18 22.31 1.29 -9.87
C LYS A 18 21.84 2.73 -9.61
N LEU A 19 20.67 3.11 -10.14
CA LEU A 19 20.10 4.45 -10.03
C LEU A 19 19.35 4.69 -8.70
N ARG A 20 19.39 3.75 -7.75
CA ARG A 20 18.68 3.79 -6.46
C ARG A 20 17.18 4.09 -6.57
N SER A 21 16.58 3.84 -7.73
CA SER A 21 15.14 3.95 -7.98
C SER A 21 14.36 3.23 -6.90
N ARG A 22 13.39 3.94 -6.32
CA ARG A 22 12.62 3.46 -5.17
C ARG A 22 11.25 2.95 -5.61
N TYR A 23 10.85 1.86 -4.99
CA TYR A 23 9.61 1.15 -5.26
C TYR A 23 8.90 0.86 -3.95
N LEU A 24 7.58 0.82 -4.00
CA LEU A 24 6.75 0.26 -2.94
C LEU A 24 6.40 -1.18 -3.32
N GLY A 25 6.66 -2.14 -2.42
CA GLY A 25 6.35 -3.54 -2.68
C GLY A 25 5.94 -4.32 -1.44
N VAL A 26 5.50 -5.54 -1.69
CA VAL A 26 5.11 -6.55 -0.70
C VAL A 26 6.03 -7.76 -0.84
N TRP A 27 6.50 -8.32 0.27
CA TRP A 27 7.35 -9.51 0.33
C TRP A 27 6.97 -10.39 1.53
N TYR A 28 7.45 -11.64 1.54
CA TYR A 28 7.33 -12.52 2.70
C TYR A 28 8.22 -12.01 3.85
N LYS A 29 7.64 -11.84 5.04
CA LYS A 29 8.38 -11.27 6.18
C LYS A 29 9.53 -12.18 6.64
N LYS A 30 9.29 -13.48 6.68
CA LYS A 30 10.25 -14.49 7.19
C LYS A 30 11.27 -14.93 6.14
N ASP A 31 11.20 -14.39 4.93
CA ASP A 31 12.17 -14.67 3.89
C ASP A 31 13.38 -13.74 4.03
N ILE A 32 14.56 -14.36 4.19
CA ILE A 32 15.84 -13.66 4.36
C ILE A 32 16.18 -12.86 3.11
N ASP A 33 15.84 -13.37 1.93
CA ASP A 33 16.14 -12.73 0.66
C ASP A 33 15.13 -11.63 0.29
N ARG A 34 14.08 -11.45 1.11
CA ARG A 34 12.97 -10.51 0.89
C ARG A 34 12.40 -10.64 -0.53
N SER A 35 12.02 -11.86 -0.91
CA SER A 35 11.41 -12.10 -2.23
C SER A 35 10.17 -11.24 -2.41
N VAL A 36 10.28 -10.24 -3.28
CA VAL A 36 9.21 -9.29 -3.59
C VAL A 36 8.16 -9.99 -4.45
N VAL A 37 6.96 -10.15 -3.91
CA VAL A 37 5.83 -10.82 -4.59
C VAL A 37 4.95 -9.84 -5.36
N TRP A 38 5.00 -8.55 -5.01
CA TRP A 38 4.24 -7.50 -5.68
C TRP A 38 4.92 -6.13 -5.59
N VAL A 39 4.77 -5.30 -6.63
CA VAL A 39 5.32 -3.93 -6.72
C VAL A 39 4.27 -2.99 -7.28
N ALA A 40 3.95 -1.91 -6.55
CA ALA A 40 2.93 -0.95 -6.94
C ALA A 40 3.36 -0.17 -8.20
N ASN A 41 4.48 0.54 -8.09
CA ASN A 41 4.96 1.46 -9.12
C ASN A 41 6.03 0.80 -10.02
N LYS A 42 5.74 -0.42 -10.50
CA LYS A 42 6.71 -1.19 -11.32
C LYS A 42 7.11 -0.45 -12.61
N ASP A 43 6.16 0.28 -13.21
CA ASP A 43 6.31 0.94 -14.51
C ASP A 43 6.81 2.39 -14.35
N THR A 44 6.61 3.00 -13.18
CA THR A 44 6.96 4.40 -12.89
C THR A 44 7.75 4.48 -11.57
N PRO A 45 9.07 4.24 -11.59
CA PRO A 45 9.89 4.30 -10.39
C PRO A 45 9.91 5.69 -9.75
N ILE A 46 10.06 5.74 -8.42
CA ILE A 46 10.33 6.99 -7.72
C ILE A 46 11.82 7.28 -7.87
N LEU A 47 12.14 8.41 -8.50
CA LEU A 47 13.53 8.86 -8.72
C LEU A 47 14.03 9.80 -7.62
N ASP A 48 13.20 10.08 -6.62
CA ASP A 48 13.53 10.85 -5.44
C ASP A 48 14.10 9.97 -4.31
N SER A 49 14.70 10.63 -3.31
CA SER A 49 15.16 10.07 -2.05
C SER A 49 14.07 9.34 -1.24
N SER A 50 12.81 9.73 -1.40
CA SER A 50 11.69 9.19 -0.64
C SER A 50 10.37 9.22 -1.42
N GLY A 51 9.41 8.43 -0.97
CA GLY A 51 8.04 8.41 -1.49
C GLY A 51 7.05 8.31 -0.34
N VAL A 52 5.82 8.72 -0.61
CA VAL A 52 4.74 8.76 0.37
C VAL A 52 3.56 7.95 -0.14
N LEU A 53 3.16 6.94 0.62
CA LEU A 53 1.88 6.25 0.42
C LEU A 53 0.85 6.93 1.32
N SER A 54 -0.22 7.45 0.73
CA SER A 54 -1.30 8.12 1.47
C SER A 54 -2.67 7.78 0.90
N ILE A 55 -3.71 8.11 1.66
CA ILE A 55 -5.09 8.06 1.21
C ILE A 55 -5.53 9.50 0.94
N ASN A 56 -5.94 9.80 -0.28
CA ASN A 56 -6.41 11.14 -0.62
C ASN A 56 -7.84 11.38 -0.12
N THR A 57 -8.34 12.62 -0.28
CA THR A 57 -9.69 13.03 0.16
C THR A 57 -10.83 12.25 -0.52
N GLY A 58 -10.57 11.61 -1.67
CA GLY A 58 -11.52 10.76 -2.37
C GLY A 58 -11.52 9.31 -1.89
N GLY A 59 -10.69 8.95 -0.91
CA GLY A 59 -10.55 7.56 -0.46
C GLY A 59 -9.79 6.70 -1.46
N ILE A 60 -8.83 7.27 -2.18
CA ILE A 60 -7.98 6.55 -3.13
C ILE A 60 -6.57 6.44 -2.53
N LEU A 61 -5.99 5.25 -2.58
CA LEU A 61 -4.59 5.04 -2.24
C LEU A 61 -3.72 5.64 -3.34
N VAL A 62 -2.85 6.59 -2.97
CA VAL A 62 -1.93 7.26 -3.88
C VAL A 62 -0.50 7.10 -3.40
N LEU A 63 0.40 6.86 -4.34
CA LEU A 63 1.84 6.85 -4.13
C LEU A 63 2.44 8.08 -4.79
N LEU A 64 3.10 8.91 -3.97
CA LEU A 64 3.63 10.20 -4.37
C LEU A 64 5.17 10.19 -4.35
N MET A 65 5.78 10.90 -5.28
CA MET A 65 7.16 11.37 -5.11
C MET A 65 7.19 12.50 -4.09
N ASN A 66 8.06 12.43 -3.10
CA ASN A 66 8.04 13.40 -1.99
C ASN A 66 8.48 14.81 -2.41
N SER A 67 9.41 14.93 -3.36
CA SER A 67 9.94 16.22 -3.83
C SER A 67 8.94 17.05 -4.64
N SER A 68 8.10 16.41 -5.46
CA SER A 68 7.20 17.08 -6.41
C SER A 68 5.71 16.90 -6.10
N ASN A 69 5.35 15.97 -5.21
CA ASN A 69 3.98 15.48 -5.02
C ASN A 69 3.35 14.84 -6.28
N ASP A 70 4.16 14.44 -7.25
CA ASP A 70 3.66 13.73 -8.43
C ASP A 70 3.15 12.34 -8.06
N ILE A 71 1.96 11.98 -8.55
CA ILE A 71 1.39 10.65 -8.39
C ILE A 71 2.08 9.69 -9.35
N VAL A 72 2.82 8.70 -8.81
CA VAL A 72 3.49 7.66 -9.60
C VAL A 72 2.67 6.38 -9.71
N TRP A 73 1.72 6.18 -8.81
CA TRP A 73 0.79 5.07 -8.81
C TRP A 73 -0.45 5.43 -7.99
N SER A 74 -1.61 4.90 -8.37
CA SER A 74 -2.84 5.01 -7.58
C SER A 74 -3.68 3.75 -7.72
N SER A 75 -4.46 3.45 -6.69
CA SER A 75 -5.48 2.41 -6.77
C SER A 75 -6.64 2.85 -7.66
N SER A 76 -7.46 1.89 -8.09
CA SER A 76 -8.78 2.21 -8.61
C SER A 76 -9.65 2.81 -7.52
N LYS A 77 -10.67 3.57 -7.93
CA LYS A 77 -11.70 4.07 -7.01
C LYS A 77 -12.56 2.90 -6.55
N GLY A 78 -12.70 2.75 -5.23
CA GLY A 78 -13.55 1.73 -4.64
C GLY A 78 -15.03 1.93 -4.95
N SER A 79 -15.84 0.95 -4.54
CA SER A 79 -17.29 0.90 -4.81
C SER A 79 -18.09 2.08 -4.25
N ARG A 80 -17.58 2.73 -3.20
CA ARG A 80 -18.18 3.90 -2.53
C ARG A 80 -17.11 4.79 -1.91
N ALA A 81 -17.49 6.02 -1.57
CA ALA A 81 -16.64 6.91 -0.79
C ALA A 81 -16.54 6.42 0.67
N PRO A 82 -15.32 6.18 1.20
CA PRO A 82 -15.13 5.87 2.62
C PRO A 82 -15.42 7.08 3.51
N GLN A 83 -15.88 6.82 4.73
CA GLN A 83 -15.99 7.85 5.78
C GLN A 83 -14.73 7.92 6.63
N ASN A 84 -14.17 6.77 6.99
CA ASN A 84 -12.95 6.67 7.78
C ASN A 84 -12.00 5.64 7.13
N PRO A 85 -11.34 5.99 6.01
CA PRO A 85 -10.55 5.03 5.27
C PRO A 85 -9.24 4.65 5.99
N VAL A 86 -8.98 3.35 6.06
CA VAL A 86 -7.73 2.79 6.60
C VAL A 86 -7.19 1.75 5.61
N ALA A 87 -5.90 1.81 5.33
CA ALA A 87 -5.23 0.79 4.53
C ALA A 87 -4.72 -0.35 5.43
N VAL A 88 -5.02 -1.59 5.08
CA VAL A 88 -4.67 -2.78 5.86
C VAL A 88 -3.97 -3.80 4.97
N LEU A 89 -2.82 -4.31 5.41
CA LEU A 89 -2.15 -5.44 4.78
C LEU A 89 -2.66 -6.75 5.40
N LEU A 90 -3.34 -7.57 4.60
CA LEU A 90 -3.87 -8.86 5.03
C LEU A 90 -2.79 -9.94 5.00
N ASP A 91 -3.00 -11.04 5.74
CA ASP A 91 -2.12 -12.21 5.73
C ASP A 91 -2.13 -12.97 4.40
N SER A 92 -3.03 -12.63 3.48
CA SER A 92 -2.98 -13.09 2.09
C SER A 92 -1.98 -12.31 1.23
N GLY A 93 -1.38 -11.24 1.76
CA GLY A 93 -0.51 -10.30 1.02
C GLY A 93 -1.27 -9.18 0.30
N ASN A 94 -2.60 -9.17 0.39
CA ASN A 94 -3.42 -8.12 -0.21
C ASN A 94 -3.40 -6.85 0.65
N LEU A 95 -3.03 -5.73 0.05
CA LEU A 95 -3.28 -4.40 0.62
C LEU A 95 -4.70 -3.97 0.26
N VAL A 96 -5.55 -3.77 1.25
CA VAL A 96 -6.96 -3.39 1.06
C VAL A 96 -7.26 -2.07 1.72
N LEU A 97 -8.15 -1.28 1.10
CA LEU A 97 -8.76 -0.14 1.74
C LEU A 97 -10.02 -0.58 2.50
N LYS A 98 -10.10 -0.23 3.77
CA LYS A 98 -11.24 -0.53 4.64
C LYS A 98 -11.87 0.76 5.12
N ASP A 99 -13.19 0.81 5.15
CA ASP A 99 -13.92 1.87 5.85
C ASP A 99 -14.10 1.48 7.32
N ASP A 100 -13.30 2.07 8.20
CA ASP A 100 -13.28 1.76 9.63
C ASP A 100 -14.35 2.58 10.37
N ARG A 101 -15.61 2.33 9.98
CA ARG A 101 -16.77 2.85 10.70
C ARG A 101 -16.91 2.15 12.04
N ASN A 102 -17.44 2.88 13.02
CA ASN A 102 -17.80 2.45 14.38
C ASN A 102 -18.96 1.42 14.40
N ASP A 103 -18.90 0.42 13.52
CA ASP A 103 -19.73 -0.76 13.57
C ASP A 103 -18.95 -1.84 14.31
N ASN A 104 -19.53 -2.36 15.41
CA ASN A 104 -18.93 -3.30 16.36
C ASN A 104 -18.41 -4.63 15.78
N ASN A 105 -18.45 -4.83 14.46
CA ASN A 105 -18.00 -6.04 13.78
C ASN A 105 -16.87 -5.74 12.79
N ASN A 106 -15.62 -5.92 13.24
CA ASN A 106 -14.42 -5.63 12.46
C ASN A 106 -14.18 -6.61 11.30
N ASN A 107 -14.91 -7.73 11.27
CA ASN A 107 -14.78 -8.80 10.29
C ASN A 107 -15.87 -8.74 9.21
N ASN A 108 -16.70 -7.69 9.15
CA ASN A 108 -17.69 -7.56 8.10
C ASN A 108 -17.02 -7.31 6.73
N PRO A 109 -17.17 -8.19 5.73
CA PRO A 109 -16.60 -8.00 4.40
C PRO A 109 -17.11 -6.74 3.69
N ASP A 110 -18.29 -6.21 4.05
CA ASP A 110 -18.84 -4.97 3.47
C ASP A 110 -18.04 -3.71 3.85
N LYS A 111 -17.07 -3.83 4.77
CA LYS A 111 -16.14 -2.76 5.11
C LYS A 111 -14.99 -2.62 4.10
N PHE A 112 -14.70 -3.65 3.31
CA PHE A 112 -13.65 -3.58 2.29
C PHE A 112 -14.16 -2.82 1.06
N LEU A 113 -13.37 -1.86 0.61
CA LEU A 113 -13.72 -1.01 -0.53
C LEU A 113 -13.06 -1.41 -1.84
N TRP A 114 -12.19 -2.45 -1.77
CA TRP A 114 -11.32 -3.04 -2.80
C TRP A 114 -10.83 -2.09 -3.90
#